data_AF-A0A935UM88-F1
#
_entry.id   AF-A0A935UM88-F1
#
_cell.length_a   1.000
_cell.length_b   1.000
_cell.length_c   1.000
_cell.angle_alpha   90.00
_cell.angle_beta   90.00
_cell.angle_gamma   90.00
#
_symmetry.space_group_name_H-M   'P 1'
#
loop_
_entity.id
_entity.type
_entity.pdbx_description
1 polymer ?
#
loop_
_entity_poly.entity_id
_entity_poly.type
_entity_poly.pdbx_seq_one_letter_code
_entity_poly.pdbx_strand_id
1 'polypeptide(L)' 'MVIIDNQTHQVITYVAHPIFDTTDGGQVNGANAVRQPGSTLKPLLYAMCFDEGLLTPKTVITDVAVNYNGYAPGKL' A
#
# COMPACT_ATOMS: atom_id res chain seq x y z
N MET A 1 9.69 -7.51 6.13
CA MET A 1 9.98 -6.12 6.55
C MET A 1 11.14 -5.58 5.76
N VAL A 2 11.01 -4.37 5.22
CA VAL A 2 12.09 -3.62 4.56
C VAL A 2 12.20 -2.28 5.29
N ILE A 3 13.42 -1.84 5.61
CA ILE A 3 13.69 -0.51 6.17
C ILE A 3 14.59 0.23 5.17
N ILE A 4 14.19 1.44 4.81
CA ILE A 4 14.84 2.27 3.79
C ILE A 4 15.12 3.64 4.40
N ASP A 5 16.27 4.21 4.08
CA ASP A 5 16.57 5.61 4.35
C ASP A 5 15.85 6.53 3.34
N ASN A 6 14.98 7.43 3.83
CA ASN A 6 14.13 8.25 2.94
C ASN A 6 14.89 9.30 2.14
N GLN A 7 16.11 9.70 2.53
CA GLN A 7 16.87 10.74 1.81
C GLN A 7 17.74 10.15 0.71
N THR A 8 18.39 9.03 1.01
CA THR A 8 19.37 8.37 0.14
C THR A 8 18.78 7.19 -0.64
N HIS A 9 17.59 6.72 -0.25
CA HIS A 9 16.91 5.54 -0.77
C HIS A 9 17.69 4.23 -0.57
N GLN A 10 18.66 4.21 0.34
CA GLN A 10 19.43 3.01 0.65
C GLN A 10 18.62 2.05 1.54
N VAL A 11 18.72 0.75 1.24
CA VAL A 11 18.14 -0.30 2.08
C VAL A 11 19.02 -0.47 3.31
N ILE A 12 18.47 -0.17 4.49
CA ILE A 12 19.15 -0.34 5.77
C ILE A 12 19.10 -1.81 6.20
N THR A 13 17.92 -2.43 6.10
CA THR A 13 17.75 -3.85 6.42
C THR A 13 16.54 -4.45 5.72
N TYR A 14 16.57 -5.77 5.55
CA TYR A 14 15.53 -6.55 4.93
C TYR A 14 15.38 -7.92 5.60
N VAL A 15 14.14 -8.25 5.98
CA VAL A 15 13.76 -9.50 6.61
C VAL A 15 12.54 -10.06 5.88
N ALA A 16 12.70 -11.15 5.13
CA ALA A 16 11.61 -11.75 4.36
C ALA A 16 10.80 -12.76 5.19
N HIS A 17 11.48 -13.60 5.96
CA HIS A 17 10.91 -14.67 6.76
C HIS A 17 11.72 -14.85 8.05
N PRO A 18 11.11 -15.29 9.17
CA PRO A 18 11.83 -15.52 10.42
C PRO A 18 12.82 -16.69 10.36
N ILE A 19 12.60 -17.69 9.49
CA ILE A 19 13.44 -18.88 9.36
C ILE A 19 13.84 -19.06 7.90
N PHE A 20 15.11 -19.31 7.63
CA PHE A 20 15.57 -19.61 6.27
C PHE A 20 15.62 -21.14 6.07
N ASP A 21 14.46 -21.73 5.76
CA ASP A 21 14.33 -23.17 5.47
C ASP A 21 13.56 -23.44 4.17
N THR A 22 13.54 -24.71 3.75
CA THR A 22 12.86 -25.16 2.54
C THR A 22 11.42 -25.61 2.77
N THR A 23 10.96 -25.65 4.01
CA THR A 23 9.69 -26.31 4.40
C THR A 23 8.49 -25.38 4.31
N ASP A 24 8.64 -24.09 4.65
CA ASP A 24 7.52 -23.13 4.71
C ASP A 24 7.69 -21.91 3.80
N GLY A 25 8.50 -22.04 2.74
CA GLY A 25 8.80 -20.92 1.85
C GLY A 25 9.71 -19.88 2.51
N GLY A 26 10.55 -20.28 3.47
CA GLY A 26 11.50 -19.41 4.17
C GLY A 26 12.54 -18.72 3.28
N GLN A 27 12.68 -19.19 2.04
CA GLN A 27 13.55 -18.60 1.02
C GLN A 27 12.83 -17.64 0.06
N VAL A 28 11.53 -17.38 0.26
CA VAL A 28 10.79 -16.44 -0.59
C VAL A 28 11.36 -15.04 -0.40
N ASN A 29 11.72 -14.41 -1.51
CA ASN A 29 12.04 -12.98 -1.50
C ASN A 29 10.73 -12.17 -1.40
N GLY A 30 10.31 -11.89 -0.17
CA GLY A 30 9.15 -11.05 0.16
C GLY A 30 9.13 -9.64 -0.45
N ALA A 31 10.27 -9.06 -0.82
CA ALA A 31 10.35 -7.77 -1.51
C ALA A 31 9.97 -7.88 -2.99
N ASN A 32 10.22 -9.03 -3.61
CA ASN A 32 9.84 -9.31 -5.01
C ASN A 32 8.46 -9.97 -5.13
N ALA A 33 7.83 -10.35 -4.01
CA ALA A 33 6.53 -11.00 -4.01
C ALA A 33 5.42 -9.98 -4.26
N VAL A 34 4.81 -10.00 -5.44
CA VAL A 34 3.67 -9.13 -5.79
C VAL A 34 2.47 -9.45 -4.92
N ARG A 35 1.94 -8.44 -4.24
CA ARG A 35 0.74 -8.52 -3.39
C ARG A 35 -0.12 -7.29 -3.60
N GLN A 36 -1.42 -7.40 -3.33
CA GLN A 36 -2.29 -6.24 -3.31
C GLN A 36 -1.92 -5.34 -2.12
N PRO A 37 -1.65 -4.04 -2.32
CA PRO A 37 -1.34 -3.12 -1.23
C PRO A 37 -2.58 -2.81 -0.35
N GLY A 38 -3.78 -3.04 -0.88
CA GLY A 38 -5.03 -2.72 -0.19
C GLY A 38 -5.11 -1.23 0.19
N SER A 39 -5.56 -0.94 1.42
CA SER A 39 -5.69 0.43 1.91
C SER A 39 -4.39 1.21 1.99
N THR A 40 -3.22 0.56 1.96
CA THR A 40 -1.91 1.26 1.96
C THR A 40 -1.66 2.07 0.67
N LEU A 41 -2.43 1.82 -0.40
CA LEU A 41 -2.39 2.62 -1.63
C LEU A 41 -3.11 3.98 -1.47
N LYS A 42 -4.08 4.08 -0.55
CA LYS A 42 -4.94 5.27 -0.43
C LYS A 42 -4.16 6.57 -0.25
N PRO A 43 -3.13 6.66 0.62
CA PRO A 43 -2.36 7.90 0.78
C PRO A 43 -1.74 8.42 -0.53
N LEU A 44 -1.26 7.53 -1.41
CA LEU A 44 -0.71 7.92 -2.71
C LEU A 44 -1.78 8.50 -3.63
N LEU A 45 -2.98 7.91 -3.63
CA LEU A 45 -4.13 8.46 -4.36
C LEU A 45 -4.52 9.85 -3.85
N TYR A 46 -4.60 10.03 -2.53
CA TYR A 46 -4.90 11.34 -1.95
C TYR A 46 -3.81 12.37 -2.25
N ALA A 47 -2.53 11.98 -2.22
CA ALA A 47 -1.43 12.86 -2.57
C ALA A 47 -1.56 13.39 -4.02
N MET A 48 -1.87 12.51 -4.99
CA MET A 48 -2.13 12.95 -6.37
C MET A 48 -3.30 13.93 -6.45
N CYS A 49 -4.41 13.68 -5.72
CA CYS A 49 -5.53 14.62 -5.67
C CYS A 49 -5.15 15.97 -5.04
N PHE A 50 -4.23 15.99 -4.08
CA PHE A 50 -3.71 17.23 -3.49
C PHE A 50 -2.78 17.97 -4.46
N ASP A 51 -1.89 17.25 -5.15
CA ASP A 51 -0.97 17.80 -6.14
C ASP A 51 -1.72 18.45 -7.32
N GLU A 52 -2.83 17.85 -7.74
CA GLU A 52 -3.72 18.40 -8.76
C GLU A 52 -4.68 19.49 -8.24
N GLY A 53 -4.67 19.78 -6.94
CA GLY A 53 -5.56 20.77 -6.30
C GLY A 53 -7.04 20.36 -6.26
N LEU A 54 -7.35 19.09 -6.54
CA LEU A 54 -8.72 18.54 -6.53
C LEU A 54 -9.27 18.42 -5.10
N LEU A 55 -8.39 18.14 -4.13
CA LEU A 55 -8.73 18.00 -2.73
C LEU A 55 -7.81 18.85 -1.85
N THR A 56 -8.27 19.13 -0.64
CA THR A 56 -7.46 19.65 0.46
C THR A 56 -7.60 18.71 1.65
N PRO A 57 -6.69 18.76 2.63
CA PRO A 57 -6.83 17.97 3.86
C PRO A 57 -8.14 18.24 4.63
N LYS A 58 -8.82 19.36 4.36
CA LYS A 58 -10.11 19.73 4.97
C LYS A 58 -11.32 19.39 4.10
N THR A 59 -11.11 18.84 2.90
CA THR A 59 -12.22 18.49 2.01
C THR A 59 -13.04 17.36 2.63
N VAL A 60 -14.35 17.61 2.77
CA VAL A 60 -15.30 16.61 3.29
C VAL A 60 -15.70 15.68 2.15
N ILE A 61 -15.51 14.38 2.36
CA ILE A 61 -15.88 13.33 1.40
C ILE A 61 -17.03 12.52 2.00
N THR A 62 -18.09 12.32 1.21
CA THR A 62 -19.27 11.55 1.63
C THR A 62 -18.97 10.05 1.60
N ASP A 63 -19.13 9.41 2.75
CA ASP A 63 -18.91 7.99 2.93
C ASP A 63 -20.24 7.20 2.80
N VAL A 64 -20.76 7.16 1.59
CA VAL A 64 -22.05 6.52 1.24
C VAL A 64 -21.83 5.36 0.27
N ALA A 65 -22.77 4.41 0.24
CA ALA A 65 -22.73 3.32 -0.73
C ALA A 65 -22.80 3.87 -2.16
N VAL A 66 -21.87 3.43 -3.01
CA VAL A 66 -21.75 3.86 -4.41
C VAL A 66 -21.80 2.63 -5.32
N ASN A 67 -22.39 2.79 -6.50
CA ASN A 67 -22.42 1.76 -7.53
C ASN A 67 -21.81 2.31 -8.82
N TYR A 68 -20.69 1.74 -9.22
CA TYR A 68 -19.99 2.05 -10.45
C TYR A 68 -20.33 0.98 -11.50
N ASN A 69 -21.36 1.20 -12.30
CA ASN A 69 -21.74 0.33 -13.42
C ASN A 69 -21.86 -1.17 -13.03
N GLY A 70 -22.53 -1.46 -11.92
CA GLY A 70 -22.70 -2.80 -11.35
C GLY A 70 -21.66 -3.17 -10.28
N TYR A 71 -20.56 -2.43 -10.16
CA TYR A 71 -19.58 -2.60 -9.09
C TYR A 71 -19.94 -1.74 -7.87
N ALA A 72 -20.42 -2.36 -6.80
CA ALA A 72 -20.70 -1.72 -5.53
C ALA A 72 -19.61 -2.11 -4.51
N PRO A 73 -18.54 -1.30 -4.33
CA PRO A 73 -17.53 -1.59 -3.33
C PRO A 73 -18.15 -1.51 -1.93
N GLY A 74 -18.14 -2.65 -1.22
CA GLY A 74 -18.51 -2.71 0.18
C GLY A 74 -17.42 -2.12 1.07
N LYS A 75 -17.77 -1.74 2.30
CA LYS A 75 -16.76 -1.52 3.34
C LYS A 75 -16.25 -2.90 3.78
N LEU A 76 -14.93 -3.02 3.88
CA LEU A 76 -14.30 -4.15 4.56
C LEU A 76 -14.82 -4.27 6.00
#